data_AF-A6MK14-F1
#
_entry.id   AF-A6MK14-F1
#
_cell.length_a   1.000
_cell.length_b   1.000
_cell.length_c   1.000
_cell.angle_alpha   90.00
_cell.angle_beta   90.00
_cell.angle_gamma   90.00
#
_symmetry.space_group_name_H-M   'P 1'
#
loop_
_entity.id
_entity.type
_entity.pdbx_description
1 polymer ?
#
loop_
_entity_poly.entity_id
_entity_poly.type
_entity_poly.pdbx_seq_one_letter_code
_entity_poly.pdbx_strand_id
1 'polypeptide(L)'
;VTLLKAGTFEVLMVRFASLFNVKDQTVMFLSRTTYSLQELGAMGMGDLLNAMFDFSEKLNSLALTEEELGLFTAVVLVSADRSGMENSASVEQLQETLLRALRALVLKNRPLETSRFTKLLLKLPDLRTLNNMHSEKLLSFRVDAQ
;
A
#
# COMPACT_ATOMS: atom_id res chain seq x y z
N VAL A 1 -17.24 -1.92 10.12
CA VAL A 1 -15.95 -2.27 10.77
C VAL A 1 -15.09 -3.20 9.90
N THR A 2 -15.68 -3.95 8.95
CA THR A 2 -14.98 -4.92 8.09
C THR A 2 -14.00 -4.30 7.08
N LEU A 3 -14.36 -3.17 6.45
CA LEU A 3 -13.49 -2.43 5.51
C LEU A 3 -12.20 -1.91 6.17
N LEU A 4 -12.30 -1.36 7.38
CA LEU A 4 -11.12 -0.98 8.14
C LEU A 4 -10.28 -2.22 8.47
N LYS A 5 -10.87 -3.31 8.96
CA LYS A 5 -10.10 -4.51 9.31
C LYS A 5 -9.35 -5.15 8.12
N ALA A 6 -9.93 -5.15 6.91
CA ALA A 6 -9.29 -5.72 5.73
C ALA A 6 -8.30 -4.76 5.03
N GLY A 7 -8.60 -3.46 4.99
CA GLY A 7 -7.81 -2.44 4.30
C GLY A 7 -6.77 -1.70 5.16
N THR A 8 -6.77 -1.89 6.49
CA THR A 8 -5.85 -1.17 7.39
C THR A 8 -4.40 -1.45 7.04
N PHE A 9 -4.05 -2.69 6.69
CA PHE A 9 -2.67 -3.03 6.33
C PHE A 9 -2.27 -2.40 4.98
N GLU A 10 -3.14 -2.43 3.97
CA GLU A 10 -2.85 -1.84 2.65
C GLU A 10 -2.74 -0.31 2.73
N VAL A 11 -3.59 0.35 3.51
CA VAL A 11 -3.52 1.80 3.78
C VAL A 11 -2.28 2.13 4.62
N LEU A 12 -1.96 1.30 5.62
CA LEU A 12 -0.71 1.42 6.36
C LEU A 12 0.48 1.28 5.42
N MET A 13 0.47 0.38 4.44
CA MET A 13 1.55 0.21 3.47
C MET A 13 1.76 1.42 2.57
N VAL A 14 0.69 2.03 2.09
CA VAL A 14 0.79 3.29 1.32
C VAL A 14 1.35 4.43 2.19
N ARG A 15 0.99 4.48 3.47
CA ARG A 15 1.57 5.44 4.43
C ARG A 15 3.02 5.09 4.82
N PHE A 16 3.33 3.81 4.97
CA PHE A 16 4.68 3.31 5.28
C PHE A 16 5.64 3.63 4.14
N ALA A 17 5.20 3.58 2.88
CA ALA A 17 6.04 3.95 1.74
C ALA A 17 6.62 5.37 1.85
N SER A 18 5.88 6.31 2.45
CA SER A 18 6.39 7.66 2.75
C SER A 18 7.36 7.75 3.94
N LEU A 19 7.42 6.70 4.78
CA LEU A 19 8.33 6.59 5.92
C LEU A 19 9.63 5.86 5.58
N PHE A 20 9.69 5.19 4.42
CA PHE A 20 10.90 4.54 3.92
C PHE A 20 11.83 5.56 3.27
N ASN A 21 13.03 5.67 3.81
CA ASN A 21 14.12 6.35 3.12
C ASN A 21 14.84 5.33 2.24
N VAL A 22 14.54 5.38 0.94
CA VAL A 22 15.13 4.48 -0.06
C VAL A 22 16.64 4.65 -0.16
N LYS A 23 17.17 5.87 0.04
CA LYS A 23 18.60 6.15 -0.10
C LYS A 23 19.42 5.51 1.02
N ASP A 24 18.90 5.57 2.23
CA ASP A 24 19.60 5.06 3.42
C ASP A 24 19.17 3.63 3.79
N GLN A 25 18.24 3.03 3.03
CA GLN A 25 17.66 1.72 3.32
C GLN A 25 17.14 1.63 4.77
N THR A 26 16.46 2.69 5.22
CA THR A 26 15.95 2.78 6.59
C THR A 26 14.45 3.08 6.64
N VAL A 27 13.83 2.68 7.75
CA VAL A 27 12.43 2.97 8.09
C VAL A 27 12.39 3.89 9.29
N MET A 28 11.75 5.05 9.15
CA MET A 28 11.45 5.91 10.30
C MET A 28 10.07 5.56 10.88
N PHE A 29 10.05 5.01 12.08
CA PHE A 29 8.80 4.76 12.79
C PHE A 29 8.22 6.06 13.36
N LEU A 30 6.92 6.04 13.67
CA LEU A 30 6.20 7.16 14.30
C LEU A 30 6.81 7.58 15.64
N SER A 31 7.57 6.69 16.30
CA SER A 31 8.39 6.97 17.48
C SER A 31 9.62 7.86 17.19
N ARG A 32 9.84 8.26 15.93
CA ARG A 32 11.07 8.90 15.39
C ARG A 32 12.31 8.00 15.45
N THR A 33 12.14 6.73 15.78
CA THR A 33 13.22 5.74 15.74
C THR A 33 13.43 5.29 14.30
N THR A 34 14.68 5.32 13.84
CA THR A 34 15.05 4.86 12.50
C THR A 34 15.73 3.50 12.63
N TYR A 35 15.25 2.52 11.88
CA TYR A 35 15.87 1.18 11.82
C TYR A 35 16.32 0.91 10.38
N SER A 36 17.47 0.27 10.23
CA SER A 36 17.92 -0.25 8.93
C SER A 36 17.14 -1.50 8.55
N LEU A 37 17.02 -1.75 7.24
CA LEU A 37 16.47 -3.02 6.74
C LEU A 37 17.21 -4.23 7.30
N GLN A 38 18.52 -4.11 7.55
CA GLN A 38 19.36 -5.17 8.09
C GLN A 38 19.00 -5.51 9.54
N GLU A 39 18.80 -4.51 10.39
CA GLU A 39 18.37 -4.70 11.78
C GLU A 39 16.98 -5.33 11.85
N LEU A 40 16.04 -4.85 11.04
CA LEU A 40 14.68 -5.39 10.98
C LEU A 40 14.65 -6.80 10.35
N GLY A 41 15.55 -7.08 9.40
CA GLY A 41 15.74 -8.40 8.82
C GLY A 41 16.21 -9.43 9.85
N ALA A 42 17.13 -9.03 10.74
CA ALA A 42 17.62 -9.86 11.83
C ALA A 42 16.54 -10.18 12.90
N MET A 43 15.47 -9.39 12.97
CA MET A 43 14.32 -9.62 13.86
C MET A 43 13.29 -10.60 13.27
N GLY A 44 13.64 -11.34 12.21
CA GLY A 44 12.77 -12.35 11.59
C GLY A 44 11.77 -11.78 10.57
N MET A 45 11.79 -10.47 10.31
CA MET A 45 10.88 -9.84 9.34
C MET A 45 11.42 -9.75 7.90
N GLY A 46 12.61 -10.31 7.63
CA GLY A 46 13.34 -10.21 6.35
C GLY A 46 12.49 -10.20 5.08
N ASP A 47 11.77 -11.28 4.76
CA ASP A 47 11.09 -11.38 3.46
C ASP A 47 9.92 -10.41 3.29
N LEU A 48 9.11 -10.22 4.35
CA LEU A 48 8.02 -9.24 4.33
C LEU A 48 8.58 -7.83 4.25
N LEU A 49 9.62 -7.54 5.02
CA LEU A 49 10.28 -6.23 5.05
C LEU A 49 10.88 -5.86 3.70
N ASN A 50 11.56 -6.81 3.05
CA ASN A 50 12.10 -6.63 1.70
C ASN A 50 10.98 -6.36 0.69
N ALA A 51 9.89 -7.12 0.74
CA ALA A 51 8.74 -6.89 -0.14
C ALA A 51 8.09 -5.51 0.10
N MET A 52 7.97 -5.08 1.37
CA MET A 52 7.49 -3.74 1.74
C MET A 52 8.42 -2.63 1.23
N PHE A 53 9.74 -2.84 1.31
CA PHE A 53 10.74 -1.91 0.79
C PHE A 53 10.67 -1.79 -0.73
N ASP A 54 10.66 -2.92 -1.46
CA ASP A 54 10.56 -2.96 -2.91
C ASP A 54 9.28 -2.26 -3.41
N PHE A 55 8.16 -2.47 -2.70
CA PHE A 55 6.92 -1.77 -3.00
C PHE A 55 7.05 -0.26 -2.80
N SER A 56 7.65 0.15 -1.68
CA SER A 56 7.84 1.55 -1.31
C SER A 56 8.75 2.27 -2.30
N GLU A 57 9.85 1.65 -2.73
CA GLU A 57 10.74 2.17 -3.76
C GLU A 57 9.99 2.36 -5.08
N LYS A 58 9.25 1.33 -5.53
CA LYS A 58 8.46 1.41 -6.77
C LYS A 58 7.40 2.51 -6.69
N LEU A 59 6.72 2.69 -5.56
CA LEU A 59 5.72 3.75 -5.38
C LEU A 59 6.37 5.14 -5.35
N ASN A 60 7.46 5.30 -4.60
CA ASN A 60 8.20 6.57 -4.49
C ASN A 60 8.81 6.99 -5.82
N SER A 61 9.23 6.04 -6.68
CA SER A 61 9.73 6.34 -8.03
C SER A 61 8.69 7.02 -8.94
N LEU A 62 7.39 6.86 -8.64
CA LEU A 62 6.33 7.54 -9.37
C LEU A 62 6.24 9.03 -9.00
N ALA A 63 6.89 9.46 -7.92
CA ALA A 63 6.91 10.85 -7.46
C ALA A 63 5.49 11.46 -7.47
N LEU A 64 4.57 10.80 -6.75
CA LEU A 64 3.18 11.21 -6.64
C LEU A 64 3.07 12.50 -5.83
N THR A 65 2.18 13.40 -6.23
CA THR A 65 1.82 14.55 -5.39
C THR A 65 0.99 14.08 -4.19
N GLU A 66 0.88 14.90 -3.14
CA GLU A 66 0.04 14.57 -1.97
C GLU A 66 -1.42 14.30 -2.37
N GLU A 67 -1.93 15.05 -3.34
CA GLU A 67 -3.29 14.87 -3.90
C GLU A 67 -3.43 13.51 -4.62
N GLU A 68 -2.45 13.16 -5.47
CA GLU A 68 -2.44 11.87 -6.18
C GLU A 68 -2.34 10.70 -5.22
N LEU A 69 -1.49 10.82 -4.20
CA LEU A 69 -1.30 9.82 -3.16
C LEU A 69 -2.56 9.65 -2.31
N GLY A 70 -3.21 10.74 -1.93
CA GLY A 70 -4.47 10.71 -1.17
C GLY A 70 -5.59 10.00 -1.95
N LEU A 71 -5.72 10.34 -3.24
CA LEU A 71 -6.73 9.73 -4.10
C LEU A 71 -6.42 8.26 -4.41
N PHE A 72 -5.15 7.91 -4.62
CA PHE A 72 -4.72 6.52 -4.75
C PHE A 72 -4.99 5.72 -3.47
N THR A 73 -4.75 6.29 -2.29
CA THR A 73 -5.08 5.67 -0.99
C THR A 73 -6.57 5.39 -0.87
N ALA A 74 -7.42 6.32 -1.32
CA ALA A 74 -8.86 6.12 -1.35
C ALA A 74 -9.27 4.96 -2.29
N VAL A 75 -8.64 4.86 -3.47
CA VAL A 75 -8.84 3.73 -4.40
C VAL A 75 -8.43 2.41 -3.75
N VAL A 76 -7.29 2.35 -3.08
CA VAL A 76 -6.83 1.16 -2.34
C VAL A 76 -7.87 0.74 -1.31
N LEU A 77 -8.34 1.68 -0.48
CA LEU A 77 -9.31 1.41 0.58
C LEU A 77 -10.63 0.81 0.06
N VAL A 78 -11.15 1.29 -1.07
CA VAL A 78 -12.39 0.76 -1.67
C VAL A 78 -12.16 -0.51 -2.49
N SER A 79 -10.91 -0.83 -2.82
CA SER A 79 -10.51 -2.02 -3.59
C SER A 79 -10.12 -3.21 -2.69
N ALA A 80 -9.92 -2.98 -1.39
CA ALA A 80 -9.64 -4.03 -0.40
C ALA A 80 -10.76 -5.08 -0.35
N ASP A 81 -10.39 -6.31 0.01
CA ASP A 81 -11.20 -7.51 -0.20
C ASP A 81 -12.63 -7.42 0.38
N ARG A 82 -13.63 -7.71 -0.46
CA ARG A 82 -15.04 -7.34 -0.25
C ARG A 82 -15.92 -8.48 0.27
N SER A 83 -15.35 -9.62 0.66
CA SER A 83 -16.12 -10.76 1.12
C SER A 83 -17.00 -10.38 2.33
N GLY A 84 -18.32 -10.28 2.12
CA GLY A 84 -19.30 -9.97 3.16
C GLY A 84 -19.88 -8.54 3.18
N MET A 85 -19.72 -7.74 2.11
CA MET A 85 -20.36 -6.41 2.04
C MET A 85 -21.80 -6.48 1.51
N GLU A 86 -22.76 -6.00 2.31
CA GLU A 86 -24.19 -5.94 1.95
C GLU A 86 -24.50 -4.98 0.79
N ASN A 87 -23.68 -3.93 0.59
CA ASN A 87 -23.90 -2.88 -0.43
C ASN A 87 -22.79 -2.81 -1.48
N SER A 88 -22.47 -3.94 -2.12
CA SER A 88 -21.38 -4.01 -3.12
C SER A 88 -21.55 -3.03 -4.30
N ALA A 89 -22.79 -2.78 -4.74
CA ALA A 89 -23.06 -1.91 -5.88
C ALA A 89 -22.67 -0.44 -5.64
N SER A 90 -23.00 0.12 -4.48
CA SER A 90 -22.64 1.51 -4.14
C SER A 90 -21.12 1.68 -3.99
N VAL A 91 -20.44 0.66 -3.49
CA VAL A 91 -18.97 0.66 -3.36
C VAL A 91 -18.30 0.58 -4.72
N GLU A 92 -18.86 -0.19 -5.66
CA GLU A 92 -18.37 -0.27 -7.03
C GLU A 92 -18.52 1.07 -7.76
N GLN A 93 -19.67 1.73 -7.63
CA GLN A 93 -19.87 3.09 -8.18
C GLN A 93 -18.89 4.11 -7.58
N LEU A 94 -18.61 4.02 -6.28
CA LEU A 94 -17.62 4.87 -5.62
C LEU A 94 -16.22 4.58 -6.17
N GLN A 95 -15.86 3.30 -6.34
CA GLN A 95 -14.57 2.91 -6.91
C GLN A 95 -14.40 3.44 -8.33
N GLU A 96 -15.40 3.29 -9.20
CA GLU A 96 -15.36 3.85 -10.57
C GLU A 96 -15.20 5.37 -10.57
N THR A 97 -15.85 6.05 -9.63
CA THR A 97 -15.75 7.51 -9.48
C THR A 97 -14.35 7.91 -9.05
N LEU A 98 -13.77 7.23 -8.06
CA LEU A 98 -12.41 7.47 -7.59
C LEU A 98 -11.35 7.14 -8.66
N LEU A 99 -11.53 6.05 -9.42
CA LEU A 99 -10.64 5.68 -10.52
C LEU A 99 -10.65 6.73 -11.64
N ARG A 100 -11.84 7.24 -12.00
CA ARG A 100 -11.95 8.34 -12.98
C ARG A 100 -11.29 9.62 -12.49
N ALA A 101 -11.51 9.98 -11.23
CA ALA A 101 -10.87 11.14 -10.63
C ALA A 101 -9.35 10.99 -10.61
N LEU A 102 -8.82 9.81 -10.25
CA LEU A 102 -7.39 9.54 -10.21
C LEU A 102 -6.77 9.64 -11.61
N ARG A 103 -7.42 9.06 -12.62
CA ARG A 103 -6.97 9.17 -14.02
C ARG A 103 -6.91 10.61 -14.48
N ALA A 104 -7.94 11.40 -14.18
CA ALA A 104 -8.00 12.80 -14.56
C ALA A 104 -6.91 13.64 -13.87
N LEU A 105 -6.69 13.42 -12.57
CA LEU A 105 -5.66 14.13 -11.80
C LEU A 105 -4.25 13.82 -12.30
N VAL A 106 -3.93 12.55 -12.51
CA VAL A 106 -2.63 12.11 -13.02
C VAL A 106 -2.36 12.66 -14.42
N LEU A 107 -3.36 12.63 -15.31
CA LEU A 107 -3.23 13.17 -16.66
C LEU A 107 -3.11 14.70 -16.67
N LYS A 108 -3.80 15.39 -15.75
CA LYS A 108 -3.70 16.84 -15.58
C LYS A 108 -2.30 17.26 -15.12
N ASN A 109 -1.74 16.57 -14.14
CA ASN A 109 -0.41 16.89 -13.59
C ASN A 109 0.72 16.54 -14.56
N ARG A 110 0.60 15.41 -15.27
CA ARG A 110 1.62 14.95 -16.23
C ARG A 110 1.00 14.36 -17.49
N PRO A 111 0.56 15.19 -18.44
CA PRO A 111 -0.13 14.74 -19.65
C PRO A 111 0.75 13.88 -20.57
N LEU A 112 2.08 14.01 -20.48
CA LEU A 112 3.05 13.22 -21.26
C LEU A 112 3.25 11.79 -20.70
N GLU A 113 2.91 11.54 -19.43
CA GLU A 113 3.09 10.23 -18.78
C GLU A 113 1.80 9.40 -18.76
N THR A 114 1.24 9.09 -19.93
CA THR A 114 -0.05 8.37 -20.06
C THR A 114 -0.09 6.99 -19.39
N SER A 115 1.08 6.35 -19.22
CA SER A 115 1.20 5.05 -18.53
C SER A 115 1.19 5.12 -17.00
N ARG A 116 1.28 6.32 -16.42
CA ARG A 116 1.37 6.53 -14.95
C ARG A 116 0.13 6.01 -14.22
N PHE A 117 -1.05 6.22 -14.79
CA PHE A 117 -2.29 5.67 -14.24
C PHE A 117 -2.26 4.13 -14.23
N THR A 118 -1.84 3.49 -15.32
CA THR A 118 -1.71 2.03 -15.37
C THR A 118 -0.68 1.52 -14.37
N LYS A 119 0.47 2.19 -14.22
CA LYS A 119 1.49 1.84 -13.22
C LYS A 119 0.95 1.90 -11.79
N LEU A 120 0.08 2.86 -11.49
CA LEU A 120 -0.61 2.95 -10.19
C LEU A 120 -1.58 1.78 -9.98
N LEU A 121 -2.37 1.41 -10.99
CA LEU A 121 -3.29 0.28 -10.88
C LEU A 121 -2.55 -1.04 -10.65
N LEU A 122 -1.37 -1.21 -11.24
CA LEU A 122 -0.51 -2.39 -11.01
C LEU A 122 0.03 -2.47 -9.58
N LYS A 123 -0.08 -1.41 -8.76
CA LYS A 123 0.28 -1.45 -7.34
C LYS A 123 -0.80 -2.08 -6.47
N LEU A 124 -2.05 -2.16 -6.94
CA LEU A 124 -3.14 -2.82 -6.21
C LEU A 124 -2.89 -4.33 -5.99
N PRO A 125 -2.51 -5.13 -7.01
CA PRO A 125 -2.17 -6.53 -6.78
C PRO A 125 -0.91 -6.69 -5.92
N ASP A 126 0.09 -5.80 -6.04
CA ASP A 126 1.27 -5.82 -5.17
C ASP A 126 0.88 -5.67 -3.68
N LEU A 127 -0.04 -4.74 -3.37
CA LEU A 127 -0.58 -4.55 -2.02
C LEU A 127 -1.31 -5.79 -1.50
N ARG A 128 -2.06 -6.48 -2.37
CA ARG A 128 -2.75 -7.73 -2.02
C ARG A 128 -1.76 -8.85 -1.67
N THR A 129 -0.67 -8.96 -2.42
CA THR A 129 0.42 -9.90 -2.12
C THR A 129 1.07 -9.58 -0.78
N LEU A 130 1.36 -8.30 -0.50
CA LEU A 130 1.88 -7.88 0.79
C LEU A 130 0.93 -8.19 1.95
N ASN A 131 -0.37 -7.98 1.75
CA ASN A 131 -1.39 -8.28 2.76
C ASN A 131 -1.47 -9.79 3.07
N ASN A 132 -1.36 -10.64 2.04
CA ASN A 132 -1.27 -12.09 2.22
C ASN A 132 0.00 -12.50 2.98
N MET A 133 1.18 -11.99 2.57
CA MET A 133 2.44 -12.27 3.26
C MET A 133 2.42 -11.84 4.73
N HIS A 134 1.82 -10.69 5.02
CA HIS A 134 1.64 -10.21 6.39
C HIS A 134 0.71 -11.13 7.19
N SER A 135 -0.40 -11.56 6.58
CA SER A 135 -1.35 -12.48 7.22
C SER A 135 -0.74 -13.85 7.50
N GLU A 136 0.04 -14.40 6.57
CA GLU A 136 0.77 -15.67 6.76
C GLU A 136 1.80 -15.56 7.88
N LYS A 137 2.54 -14.45 7.95
CA LYS A 137 3.56 -14.24 8.99
C LYS A 137 2.93 -14.03 10.37
N LEU A 138 1.78 -13.34 10.45
CA LEU A 138 1.01 -13.26 11.70
C LEU A 138 0.50 -14.64 12.16
N LEU A 139 0.14 -15.51 11.23
CA LEU A 139 -0.26 -16.89 11.55
C LEU A 139 0.92 -17.73 12.04
N SER A 140 2.11 -17.60 11.44
CA SER A 140 3.31 -18.32 11.90
C SER A 140 3.68 -17.94 13.34
N PHE A 141 3.63 -16.65 13.69
CA PHE A 141 3.86 -16.20 15.07
C PHE A 141 2.86 -16.75 16.10
N ARG A 142 1.63 -17.10 15.68
CA ARG A 142 0.63 -17.71 16.56
C ARG A 142 0.86 -19.21 16.76
N VAL A 143 1.52 -19.88 15.81
CA VAL A 143 1.83 -21.31 15.89
C VAL A 143 3.08 -21.55 16.74
N ASP A 144 4.06 -20.64 16.69
CA ASP A 144 5.29 -20.72 17.51
C ASP A 144 5.06 -20.40 19.00
N ALA A 145 3.84 -19.99 19.39
CA ALA A 145 3.45 -19.68 20.77
C ALA A 145 2.72 -20.84 21.48
N GLN A 146 2.70 -22.05 20.90
CA GLN A 146 2.20 -23.29 21.50
C GLN A 146 3.34 -24.27 21.78
#